data_AF-A0A820PJT5-F1
#
_entry.id   AF-A0A820PJT5-F1
#
_cell.length_a   1.000
_cell.length_b   1.000
_cell.length_c   1.000
_cell.angle_alpha   90.00
_cell.angle_beta   90.00
_cell.angle_gamma   90.00
#
_symmetry.space_group_name_H-M   'P 1'
#
loop_
_entity.id
_entity.type
_entity.pdbx_description
1 polymer ?
#
loop_
_entity_poly.entity_id
_entity_poly.type
_entity_poly.pdbx_seq_one_letter_code
_entity_poly.pdbx_strand_id
1 'polypeptide(L)'
;SNMKKLIDLTLQYAYRPFSQDSDKNTIDPRTYYWLRDFIRDNPQAIIVTTWAQNLTEVKKIAHRGIRMPFNLNNVDVTVSANVLYGITSAITYDLLDFKNYFTQDMEVNITLSYVITV
;
A
#
# COMPACT_ATOMS: atom_id res chain seq x y z
N SER A 1 -20.15 2.08 0.77
CA SER A 1 -19.93 3.54 0.82
C SER A 1 -18.70 3.89 -0.01
N ASN A 2 -18.44 5.18 -0.28
CA ASN A 2 -17.22 5.62 -0.97
C ASN A 2 -15.96 5.31 -0.14
N MET A 3 -16.06 5.35 1.19
CA MET A 3 -14.96 5.01 2.11
C MET A 3 -14.49 3.57 1.94
N LYS A 4 -15.43 2.62 1.92
CA LYS A 4 -15.10 1.21 1.68
C LYS A 4 -14.38 1.00 0.35
N LYS A 5 -14.88 1.61 -0.73
CA LYS A 5 -14.24 1.52 -2.05
C LYS A 5 -12.82 2.10 -2.06
N LEU A 6 -12.60 3.22 -1.34
CA LEU A 6 -11.29 3.83 -1.23
C LEU A 6 -10.32 2.89 -0.50
N ILE A 7 -10.73 2.29 0.62
CA ILE A 7 -9.95 1.30 1.37
C ILE A 7 -9.62 0.10 0.49
N ASP A 8 -10.63 -0.47 -0.18
CA ASP A 8 -10.46 -1.61 -1.08
C ASP A 8 -9.45 -1.30 -2.19
N LEU A 9 -9.51 -0.09 -2.78
CA LEU A 9 -8.57 0.37 -3.80
C LEU A 9 -7.15 0.58 -3.24
N THR A 10 -7.00 1.17 -2.05
CA THR A 10 -5.69 1.33 -1.40
C THR A 10 -5.04 -0.03 -1.15
N LEU A 11 -5.80 -1.00 -0.65
CA LEU A 11 -5.32 -2.35 -0.37
C LEU A 11 -5.11 -3.20 -1.64
N GLN A 12 -5.83 -2.90 -2.72
CA GLN A 12 -5.67 -3.55 -4.02
C GLN A 12 -4.26 -3.33 -4.58
N TYR A 13 -3.72 -2.12 -4.46
CA TYR A 13 -2.41 -1.74 -5.01
C TYR A 13 -1.26 -1.88 -4.02
N ALA A 14 -1.54 -2.21 -2.76
CA ALA A 14 -0.51 -2.39 -1.75
C ALA A 14 0.43 -3.55 -2.07
N TYR A 15 1.71 -3.35 -1.79
CA TYR A 15 2.77 -4.35 -1.90
C TYR A 15 2.62 -5.42 -0.81
N ARG A 16 2.72 -6.69 -1.21
CA ARG A 16 2.65 -7.90 -0.39
C ARG A 16 3.80 -8.83 -0.77
N PRO A 17 4.91 -8.84 -0.02
CA PRO A 17 6.17 -9.44 -0.47
C PRO A 17 6.08 -10.92 -0.83
N PHE A 18 5.24 -11.69 -0.12
CA PHE A 18 5.10 -13.14 -0.29
C PHE A 18 3.79 -13.55 -0.99
N SER A 19 3.08 -12.60 -1.61
CA SER A 19 1.93 -12.91 -2.45
C SER A 19 2.33 -13.75 -3.66
N GLN A 20 1.44 -14.63 -4.12
CA GLN A 20 1.61 -15.36 -5.39
C GLN A 20 1.23 -14.50 -6.61
N ASP A 21 0.64 -13.32 -6.36
CA ASP A 21 0.24 -12.36 -7.39
C ASP A 21 1.39 -11.40 -7.71
N SER A 22 1.85 -11.40 -8.97
CA SER A 22 2.90 -10.52 -9.46
C SER A 22 2.55 -9.04 -9.35
N ASP A 23 1.26 -8.71 -9.45
CA ASP A 23 0.78 -7.33 -9.30
C ASP A 23 0.92 -6.81 -7.87
N LYS A 24 1.17 -7.69 -6.90
CA LYS A 24 1.30 -7.37 -5.48
C LYS A 24 2.67 -7.68 -4.90
N ASN A 25 3.43 -8.63 -5.44
CA ASN A 25 4.73 -9.04 -4.90
C ASN A 25 5.94 -8.43 -5.62
N THR A 26 5.73 -7.60 -6.64
CA THR A 26 6.81 -6.96 -7.40
C THR A 26 6.91 -5.49 -7.03
N ILE A 27 8.12 -5.03 -6.68
CA ILE A 27 8.41 -3.65 -6.30
C ILE A 27 9.70 -3.17 -6.95
N ASP A 28 9.88 -1.85 -7.05
CA ASP A 28 11.13 -1.24 -7.48
C ASP A 28 12.33 -1.77 -6.67
N PRO A 29 13.43 -2.22 -7.33
CA PRO A 29 14.57 -2.81 -6.64
C PRO A 29 15.24 -1.91 -5.59
N ARG A 30 15.21 -0.58 -5.77
CA ARG A 30 15.75 0.37 -4.78
C ARG A 30 14.87 0.37 -3.55
N THR A 31 13.55 0.27 -3.75
CA THR A 31 12.58 0.11 -2.67
C THR A 31 12.82 -1.18 -1.89
N TYR A 32 12.95 -2.30 -2.61
CA TYR A 32 13.28 -3.57 -1.98
C TYR A 32 14.60 -3.49 -1.22
N TYR A 33 15.62 -2.85 -1.79
CA TYR A 33 16.94 -2.75 -1.16
C TYR A 33 16.85 -2.13 0.23
N TRP A 34 16.13 -1.02 0.42
CA TRP A 34 16.03 -0.41 1.76
C TRP A 34 14.99 -1.10 2.66
N LEU A 35 13.95 -1.75 2.12
CA LEU A 35 12.94 -2.49 2.90
C LEU A 35 13.30 -3.94 3.25
N ARG A 36 14.35 -4.53 2.66
CA ARG A 36 14.59 -5.98 2.68
C ARG A 36 14.63 -6.59 4.10
N ASP A 37 15.24 -5.89 5.05
CA ASP A 37 15.38 -6.38 6.44
C ASP A 37 14.01 -6.35 7.13
N PHE A 38 13.26 -5.25 6.94
CA PHE A 38 11.89 -5.13 7.42
C PHE A 38 10.98 -6.23 6.84
N ILE A 39 11.05 -6.48 5.53
CA ILE A 39 10.25 -7.51 4.85
C ILE A 39 10.58 -8.91 5.38
N ARG A 40 11.87 -9.20 5.58
CA ARG A 40 12.31 -10.50 6.12
C ARG A 40 11.70 -10.73 7.50
N ASP A 41 11.69 -9.70 8.33
CA ASP A 41 11.21 -9.80 9.72
C ASP A 41 9.67 -9.72 9.79
N ASN A 42 9.01 -9.22 8.74
CA ASN A 42 7.56 -9.05 8.64
C ASN A 42 6.98 -9.66 7.34
N PRO A 43 6.90 -11.00 7.24
CA PRO A 43 6.48 -11.66 6.00
C PRO A 43 5.02 -11.45 5.62
N GLN A 44 4.18 -11.04 6.56
CA GLN A 44 2.78 -10.70 6.31
C GLN A 44 2.57 -9.22 5.97
N ALA A 45 3.66 -8.49 5.68
CA ALA A 45 3.57 -7.05 5.45
C ALA A 45 2.65 -6.68 4.30
N ILE A 46 1.82 -5.66 4.54
CA ILE A 46 1.01 -4.97 3.54
C ILE A 46 1.47 -3.53 3.55
N ILE A 47 2.14 -3.10 2.49
CA ILE A 47 2.80 -1.79 2.42
C ILE A 47 2.16 -0.98 1.30
N VAL A 48 1.59 0.17 1.63
CA VAL A 48 1.01 1.05 0.61
C VAL A 48 2.12 1.58 -0.31
N THR A 49 1.84 1.55 -1.60
CA THR A 49 2.74 2.02 -2.64
C THR A 49 2.38 3.43 -3.09
N THR A 50 3.33 4.13 -3.71
CA THR A 50 3.15 5.51 -4.17
C THR A 50 2.04 5.66 -5.20
N TRP A 51 1.99 4.75 -6.18
CA TRP A 51 1.01 4.81 -7.26
C TRP A 51 -0.16 3.88 -6.96
N ALA A 52 -1.39 4.35 -7.17
CA ALA A 52 -2.59 3.51 -7.14
C ALA A 52 -2.74 2.74 -8.47
N GLN A 53 -1.74 1.91 -8.78
CA GLN A 53 -1.63 1.20 -10.05
C GLN A 53 -0.80 -0.08 -9.91
N ASN A 54 -1.20 -1.14 -10.60
CA ASN A 54 -0.44 -2.39 -10.69
C ASN A 54 0.32 -2.57 -12.03
N LEU A 55 1.12 -3.64 -12.14
CA LEU A 55 1.94 -3.90 -13.33
C LEU A 55 1.07 -4.19 -14.55
N THR A 56 0.02 -4.97 -14.37
CA THR A 56 -0.94 -5.31 -15.43
C THR A 56 -1.56 -4.04 -16.03
N GLU A 57 -1.96 -3.09 -15.19
CA GLU A 57 -2.51 -1.81 -15.62
C GLU A 57 -1.48 -0.94 -16.32
N VAL A 58 -0.26 -0.84 -15.80
CA VAL A 58 0.82 -0.11 -16.48
C VAL A 58 1.04 -0.64 -17.89
N LYS A 59 1.11 -1.97 -18.05
CA LYS A 59 1.25 -2.59 -19.37
C LYS A 59 0.08 -2.25 -20.29
N LYS A 60 -1.14 -2.26 -19.77
CA LYS A 60 -2.36 -1.94 -20.54
C LYS A 60 -2.40 -0.48 -20.99
N ILE A 61 -2.03 0.49 -20.14
CA ILE A 61 -2.18 1.92 -20.44
C ILE A 61 -0.89 2.59 -20.95
N ALA A 62 0.22 1.85 -21.00
CA ALA A 62 1.52 2.33 -21.46
C ALA A 62 1.50 2.95 -22.87
N HIS A 63 0.57 2.54 -23.74
CA HIS A 63 0.37 3.11 -25.09
C HIS A 63 -0.25 4.52 -25.06
N ARG A 64 -0.84 4.93 -23.94
CA ARG A 64 -1.45 6.25 -23.73
C ARG A 64 -0.48 7.27 -23.14
N GLY A 65 0.79 6.91 -23.00
CA GLY A 65 1.83 7.77 -22.40
C GLY A 65 1.81 7.84 -20.86
N ILE A 66 0.83 7.22 -20.19
CA ILE A 66 0.77 7.13 -18.73
C ILE A 66 1.59 5.93 -18.29
N ARG A 67 2.67 6.15 -17.54
CA ARG A 67 3.55 5.09 -17.04
C ARG A 67 4.05 5.41 -15.64
N MET A 68 4.04 4.40 -14.76
CA MET A 68 4.85 4.46 -13.54
C MET A 68 6.34 4.59 -13.91
N PRO A 69 7.13 5.37 -13.16
CA PRO A 69 8.57 5.39 -13.33
C PRO A 69 9.15 3.97 -13.30
N PHE A 70 10.03 3.63 -14.26
CA PHE A 70 10.62 2.29 -14.41
C PHE A 70 9.61 1.14 -14.58
N ASN A 71 8.32 1.44 -14.81
CA ASN A 71 7.21 0.48 -14.92
C ASN A 71 7.02 -0.41 -13.68
N LEU A 72 7.53 0.01 -12.53
CA LEU A 72 7.40 -0.67 -11.24
C LEU A 72 6.92 0.34 -10.21
N ASN A 73 6.11 -0.12 -9.27
CA ASN A 73 5.70 0.73 -8.16
C ASN A 73 6.83 0.84 -7.13
N ASN A 74 6.81 1.89 -6.32
CA ASN A 74 7.74 2.10 -5.22
C ASN A 74 6.97 2.36 -3.93
N VAL A 75 7.67 2.33 -2.81
CA VAL A 75 7.13 2.79 -1.51
C VAL A 75 7.76 4.14 -1.22
N ASP A 76 6.91 5.15 -1.10
CA ASP A 76 7.26 6.47 -0.57
C ASP A 76 6.78 6.54 0.88
N VAL A 77 7.70 6.83 1.80
CA VAL A 77 7.43 6.86 3.24
C VAL A 77 6.44 7.99 3.58
N THR A 78 6.44 9.10 2.85
CA THR A 78 5.48 10.20 3.05
C THR A 78 4.06 9.79 2.62
N VAL A 79 3.92 8.99 1.56
CA VAL A 79 2.63 8.42 1.16
C VAL A 79 2.11 7.46 2.22
N SER A 80 2.99 6.61 2.76
CA SER A 80 2.64 5.69 3.85
C SER A 80 2.21 6.46 5.11
N ALA A 81 2.93 7.52 5.46
CA ALA A 81 2.57 8.40 6.58
C ALA A 81 1.23 9.11 6.37
N ASN A 82 0.93 9.56 5.14
CA ASN A 82 -0.36 10.17 4.82
C ASN A 82 -1.52 9.18 4.96
N VAL A 83 -1.32 7.92 4.55
CA VAL A 83 -2.33 6.86 4.73
C VAL A 83 -2.54 6.57 6.22
N LEU A 84 -1.45 6.42 6.98
CA LEU A 84 -1.50 6.21 8.43
C LEU A 84 -2.26 7.36 9.11
N TYR A 85 -1.93 8.61 8.76
CA TYR A 85 -2.61 9.79 9.26
C TYR A 85 -4.10 9.80 8.89
N GLY A 86 -4.44 9.50 7.63
CA GLY A 86 -5.82 9.46 7.15
C GLY A 86 -6.67 8.42 7.88
N ILE A 87 -6.14 7.20 8.06
CA ILE A 87 -6.83 6.14 8.79
C ILE A 87 -6.97 6.52 10.27
N THR A 88 -5.91 6.99 10.92
CA THR A 88 -5.94 7.37 12.33
C THR A 88 -6.91 8.52 12.59
N SER A 89 -6.94 9.50 11.69
CA SER A 89 -7.89 10.61 11.73
C SER A 89 -9.33 10.10 11.59
N ALA A 90 -9.60 9.21 10.63
CA ALA A 90 -10.93 8.65 10.43
C ALA A 90 -11.43 7.86 11.64
N ILE A 91 -10.56 7.07 12.28
CA ILE A 91 -10.85 6.37 13.54
C ILE A 91 -11.21 7.37 14.65
N THR A 92 -10.50 8.50 14.73
CA THR A 92 -10.66 9.49 15.80
C THR A 92 -11.94 10.32 15.63
N TYR A 93 -12.31 10.67 14.40
CA TYR A 93 -13.49 11.52 14.12
C TYR A 93 -14.82 10.76 14.18
N ASP A 94 -14.85 9.48 13.78
CA ASP A 94 -16.08 8.67 13.82
C ASP A 94 -15.77 7.19 14.06
N LEU A 95 -15.41 6.88 15.31
CA LEU A 95 -15.01 5.53 15.72
C LEU A 95 -16.08 4.47 15.45
N LEU A 96 -17.37 4.82 15.62
CA LEU A 96 -18.47 3.86 15.52
C LEU A 96 -18.78 3.51 14.07
N ASP A 97 -18.77 4.47 13.14
CA ASP A 97 -18.98 4.17 11.73
C ASP A 97 -17.71 3.58 11.10
N PHE A 98 -16.53 4.10 11.45
CA PHE A 98 -15.27 3.64 10.85
C PHE A 98 -14.93 2.18 11.21
N LYS A 99 -15.33 1.71 12.40
CA LYS A 99 -15.18 0.30 12.79
C LYS A 99 -15.84 -0.66 11.79
N ASN A 100 -16.89 -0.25 11.08
CA ASN A 100 -17.55 -1.08 10.06
C ASN A 100 -16.73 -1.23 8.77
N TYR A 101 -15.72 -0.38 8.57
CA TYR A 101 -14.82 -0.40 7.41
C TYR A 101 -13.41 -0.87 7.76
N PHE A 102 -13.05 -0.91 9.04
CA PHE A 102 -11.73 -1.34 9.50
C PHE A 102 -11.54 -2.84 9.23
N THR A 103 -10.47 -3.18 8.52
CA THR A 103 -10.13 -4.56 8.16
C THR A 103 -8.79 -4.97 8.77
N GLN A 104 -8.58 -6.27 8.92
CA GLN A 104 -7.30 -6.82 9.39
C GLN A 104 -6.12 -6.38 8.50
N ASP A 105 -6.34 -6.27 7.19
CA ASP A 105 -5.31 -5.79 6.26
C ASP A 105 -4.92 -4.33 6.53
N MET A 106 -5.87 -3.48 6.97
CA MET A 106 -5.57 -2.12 7.41
C MET A 106 -4.80 -2.11 8.72
N GLU A 107 -5.17 -2.96 9.68
CA GLU A 107 -4.45 -3.10 10.95
C GLU A 107 -2.98 -3.46 10.70
N VAL A 108 -2.74 -4.50 9.89
CA VAL A 108 -1.38 -4.92 9.49
C VAL A 108 -0.65 -3.77 8.80
N ASN A 109 -1.30 -3.05 7.88
CA ASN A 109 -0.67 -1.92 7.22
C ASN A 109 -0.31 -0.78 8.18
N ILE A 110 -1.18 -0.43 9.13
CA ILE A 110 -0.96 0.64 10.12
C ILE A 110 0.21 0.30 11.04
N THR A 111 0.20 -0.89 11.64
CA THR A 111 1.24 -1.33 12.57
C THR A 111 2.61 -1.31 11.91
N LEU A 112 2.67 -1.72 10.65
CA LEU A 112 3.91 -1.84 9.90
C LEU A 112 4.37 -0.52 9.28
N SER A 113 3.44 0.33 8.83
CA SER A 113 3.77 1.67 8.34
C SER A 113 4.33 2.55 9.45
N TYR A 114 3.83 2.42 10.68
CA TYR A 114 4.40 3.10 11.84
C TYR A 114 5.89 2.77 11.99
N VAL A 115 6.26 1.49 12.00
CA VAL A 115 7.66 1.03 12.14
C VAL A 115 8.57 1.52 11.01
N ILE A 116 8.05 1.68 9.79
CA ILE A 116 8.83 2.18 8.65
C ILE A 116 9.05 3.70 8.73
N THR A 117 8.14 4.43 9.38
CA THR A 117 8.15 5.91 9.43
C THR A 117 8.88 6.52 10.64
N VAL A 118 9.17 5.73 11.68
CA VAL A 118 9.86 6.17 12.91
C VAL A 118 11.32 5.72 12.90
#